data_AF-A0AAD4PFS6-F1
#
_entry.id   AF-A0AAD4PFS6-F1
#
_cell.length_a   1.000
_cell.length_b   1.000
_cell.length_c   1.000
_cell.angle_alpha   90.00
_cell.angle_beta   90.00
_cell.angle_gamma   90.00
#
_symmetry.space_group_name_H-M   'P 1'
#
loop_
_entity.id
_entity.type
_entity.pdbx_description
1 polymer ?
#
loop_
_entity_poly.entity_id
_entity_poly.type
_entity_poly.pdbx_seq_one_letter_code
_entity_poly.pdbx_strand_id
1 'polypeptide(L)'
;IVNIKAEIIKSLSLYYHTFVDLLDFKDNVCELLTTMDACQIHLDITLNFELTKNYLDLVVTYVSLMIVLSRVEDRKAVLGLYNAAYELQNNQADTGFPRLGQMILDYEVPLK
;
A
#
# COMPACT_ATOMS: atom_id res chain seq x y z
N ILE A 1 14.73 17.83 -22.06
CA ILE A 1 14.49 16.43 -21.62
C ILE A 1 15.10 16.18 -20.23
N VAL A 2 16.38 16.50 -19.95
CA VAL A 2 17.00 16.30 -18.61
C VAL A 2 16.26 17.03 -17.48
N ASN A 3 15.72 18.23 -17.72
CA ASN A 3 14.99 19.00 -16.70
C ASN A 3 13.60 18.43 -16.38
N ILE A 4 12.94 17.80 -17.37
CA ILE A 4 11.55 17.33 -17.23
C ILE A 4 11.50 16.11 -16.29
N LYS A 5 12.45 15.17 -16.39
CA LYS A 5 12.48 13.99 -15.51
C LYS A 5 12.66 14.35 -14.04
N ALA A 6 13.53 15.32 -13.73
CA ALA A 6 13.76 15.78 -12.36
C ALA A 6 12.51 16.47 -11.78
N GLU A 7 11.78 17.21 -12.60
CA GLU A 7 10.52 17.86 -12.22
C GLU A 7 9.39 16.86 -11.96
N ILE A 8 9.29 15.80 -12.77
CA ILE A 8 8.33 14.70 -12.56
C ILE A 8 8.62 14.00 -11.23
N ILE A 9 9.87 13.61 -10.99
CA ILE A 9 10.27 12.94 -9.74
C ILE A 9 9.92 13.83 -8.56
N LYS A 10 10.31 15.11 -8.60
CA LYS A 10 10.02 16.05 -7.51
C LYS A 10 8.51 16.18 -7.26
N SER A 11 7.70 16.32 -8.31
CA SER A 11 6.27 16.56 -8.21
C SER A 11 5.47 15.33 -7.77
N LEU A 12 5.90 14.13 -8.18
CA LEU A 12 5.20 12.87 -7.89
C LEU A 12 5.77 12.12 -6.69
N SER A 13 6.95 12.51 -6.16
CA SER A 13 7.64 11.82 -5.07
C SER A 13 6.74 11.58 -3.87
N LEU A 14 6.02 12.60 -3.40
CA LEU A 14 5.16 12.47 -2.22
C LEU A 14 4.09 11.39 -2.42
N TYR A 15 3.43 11.39 -3.57
CA TYR A 15 2.39 10.41 -3.87
C TYR A 15 2.97 9.01 -4.03
N TYR A 16 4.11 8.88 -4.71
CA TYR A 16 4.78 7.59 -4.88
C TYR A 16 5.13 6.97 -3.53
N HIS A 17 5.80 7.72 -2.66
CA HIS A 17 6.19 7.23 -1.33
C HIS A 17 4.97 6.96 -0.44
N THR A 18 3.87 7.70 -0.60
CA THR A 18 2.61 7.36 0.11
C THR A 18 2.09 5.97 -0.29
N PHE A 19 2.22 5.57 -1.56
CA PHE A 19 1.86 4.21 -1.98
C PHE A 19 2.85 3.16 -1.47
N VAL A 20 4.14 3.50 -1.36
CA VAL A 20 5.16 2.65 -0.69
C VAL A 20 4.76 2.40 0.75
N ASP A 21 4.47 3.47 1.51
CA ASP A 21 4.05 3.37 2.92
C ASP A 21 2.77 2.52 3.06
N LEU A 22 1.84 2.62 2.11
CA LEU A 22 0.62 1.80 2.10
C LEU A 22 0.93 0.32 1.85
N LEU A 23 1.88 0.01 0.98
CA LEU A 23 2.34 -1.36 0.73
C LEU A 23 2.99 -1.95 1.98
N ASP A 24 3.86 -1.19 2.64
CA ASP A 24 4.51 -1.62 3.88
C ASP A 24 3.48 -1.83 5.00
N PHE A 25 2.50 -0.92 5.13
CA PHE A 25 1.39 -1.09 6.06
C PHE A 25 0.62 -2.39 5.79
N LYS A 26 0.27 -2.65 4.52
CA LYS A 26 -0.43 -3.86 4.09
C LYS A 26 0.36 -5.12 4.45
N ASP A 27 1.66 -5.14 4.18
CA ASP A 27 2.52 -6.28 4.52
C ASP A 27 2.54 -6.56 6.03
N ASN A 28 2.71 -5.52 6.86
CA ASN A 28 2.70 -5.64 8.31
C ASN A 28 1.36 -6.15 8.85
N VAL A 29 0.23 -5.66 8.30
CA VAL A 29 -1.11 -6.14 8.67
C VAL A 29 -1.27 -7.61 8.30
N CYS A 30 -0.89 -8.00 7.08
CA CYS A 30 -0.99 -9.39 6.64
C CYS A 30 -0.13 -10.33 7.51
N GLU A 31 1.10 -9.94 7.85
CA GLU A 31 1.98 -10.71 8.73
C GLU A 31 1.38 -10.87 10.13
N LEU A 32 0.89 -9.78 10.72
CA LEU A 32 0.27 -9.81 12.04
C LEU A 32 -0.97 -10.72 12.06
N LEU A 33 -1.88 -10.57 11.09
CA LEU A 33 -3.09 -11.40 11.00
C LEU A 33 -2.76 -12.88 10.80
N THR A 34 -1.75 -13.19 9.98
CA THR A 34 -1.26 -14.56 9.78
C THR A 34 -0.68 -15.14 11.09
N THR A 35 0.05 -14.33 11.84
CA THR A 35 0.62 -14.73 13.14
C THR A 35 -0.47 -14.98 14.17
N MET A 36 -1.49 -14.11 14.23
CA MET A 36 -2.64 -14.28 15.13
C MET A 36 -3.42 -15.55 14.81
N ASP A 37 -3.61 -15.86 13.53
CA ASP A 37 -4.23 -17.11 13.08
C ASP A 37 -3.39 -18.33 13.50
N ALA A 38 -2.09 -18.32 13.25
CA ALA A 38 -1.19 -19.40 13.66
C ALA A 38 -1.18 -19.64 15.18
N CYS A 39 -1.31 -18.57 15.97
CA CYS A 39 -1.42 -18.64 17.43
C CYS A 39 -2.83 -19.02 17.94
N GLN A 40 -3.82 -19.12 17.05
CA GLN A 40 -5.22 -19.41 17.40
C GLN A 40 -5.75 -18.48 18.50
N ILE A 41 -5.48 -17.17 18.34
CA ILE A 41 -5.86 -16.16 19.34
C ILE A 41 -7.39 -16.16 19.52
N HIS A 42 -7.84 -16.34 20.76
CA HIS A 42 -9.25 -16.22 21.11
C HIS A 42 -9.65 -14.75 21.22
N LEU A 43 -10.58 -14.31 20.37
CA LEU A 43 -11.12 -12.95 20.37
C LEU A 43 -12.55 -12.96 20.93
N ASP A 44 -12.74 -12.35 22.09
CA ASP A 44 -14.04 -12.17 22.74
C ASP A 44 -14.11 -10.76 23.35
N ILE A 45 -14.99 -9.93 22.80
CA ILE A 45 -15.12 -8.53 23.21
C ILE A 45 -15.49 -8.35 24.70
N THR A 46 -16.08 -9.37 25.33
CA THR A 46 -16.47 -9.36 26.75
C THR A 46 -15.34 -9.80 27.68
N LEU A 47 -14.36 -10.56 27.18
CA LEU A 47 -13.24 -11.09 27.97
C LEU A 47 -11.94 -10.32 27.73
N ASN A 48 -11.62 -10.04 26.47
CA ASN A 48 -10.40 -9.35 26.05
C ASN A 48 -10.73 -8.16 25.14
N PHE A 49 -11.52 -7.24 25.69
CA PHE A 49 -12.04 -6.06 25.02
C PHE A 49 -10.99 -5.31 24.19
N GLU A 50 -9.84 -4.96 24.76
CA GLU A 50 -8.81 -4.18 24.05
C GLU A 50 -8.23 -4.92 22.84
N LEU A 51 -7.92 -6.21 23.01
CA LEU A 51 -7.38 -7.04 21.94
C LEU A 51 -8.39 -7.19 20.80
N THR A 52 -9.64 -7.54 21.14
CA THR A 52 -10.70 -7.73 20.15
C THR A 52 -11.06 -6.41 19.45
N LYS A 53 -11.16 -5.30 20.19
CA LYS A 53 -11.41 -3.98 19.63
C LYS A 53 -10.30 -3.56 18.66
N ASN A 54 -9.03 -3.64 19.09
CA ASN A 54 -7.91 -3.21 18.25
C ASN A 54 -7.75 -4.09 17.00
N TYR A 55 -8.03 -5.39 17.11
CA TYR A 55 -8.09 -6.28 15.95
C TYR A 55 -9.16 -5.82 14.94
N LEU A 56 -10.38 -5.58 15.40
CA LEU A 56 -11.47 -5.13 14.53
C LEU A 56 -11.17 -3.75 13.93
N ASP A 57 -10.66 -2.81 14.72
CA ASP A 57 -10.27 -1.48 14.25
C ASP A 57 -9.19 -1.56 13.16
N LEU A 58 -8.19 -2.44 13.34
CA LEU A 58 -7.13 -2.65 12.35
C LEU A 58 -7.70 -3.21 11.04
N VAL A 59 -8.55 -4.25 11.12
CA VAL A 59 -9.17 -4.87 9.94
C VAL A 59 -10.05 -3.86 9.20
N VAL A 60 -10.89 -3.11 9.93
CA VAL A 60 -11.76 -2.08 9.33
C VAL A 60 -10.93 -0.98 8.68
N THR A 61 -9.86 -0.52 9.34
CA THR A 61 -8.95 0.49 8.80
C THR A 61 -8.27 0.00 7.52
N TYR A 62 -7.76 -1.23 7.54
CA TYR A 62 -7.11 -1.87 6.40
C TYR A 62 -8.05 -1.98 5.19
N VAL A 63 -9.25 -2.53 5.38
CA VAL A 63 -10.25 -2.66 4.32
C VAL A 63 -10.66 -1.29 3.79
N SER A 64 -10.91 -0.32 4.68
CA SER A 64 -11.28 1.04 4.28
C SER A 64 -10.18 1.72 3.45
N LEU A 65 -8.91 1.55 3.82
CA LEU A 65 -7.77 2.06 3.06
C LEU A 65 -7.69 1.44 1.67
N MET A 66 -7.89 0.13 1.53
CA MET A 66 -7.91 -0.53 0.22
C MET A 66 -9.06 -0.06 -0.66
N ILE A 67 -10.23 0.22 -0.05
CA ILE A 67 -11.35 0.83 -0.77
C ILE A 67 -10.98 2.24 -1.25
N VAL A 68 -10.39 3.08 -0.39
CA VAL A 68 -9.95 4.43 -0.77
C VAL A 68 -8.91 4.38 -1.88
N LEU A 69 -7.94 3.46 -1.81
CA LEU A 69 -6.94 3.21 -2.85
C LEU A 69 -7.60 2.93 -4.21
N SER A 70 -8.62 2.06 -4.24
CA SER A 70 -9.32 1.70 -5.48
C SER A 70 -10.01 2.89 -6.16
N ARG A 71 -10.38 3.92 -5.39
CA ARG A 71 -11.04 5.15 -5.85
C ARG A 71 -10.08 6.21 -6.39
N VAL A 72 -8.77 6.04 -6.22
CA VAL A 72 -7.78 6.95 -6.80
C VAL A 72 -7.64 6.61 -8.29
N GLU A 73 -8.28 7.37 -9.16
CA GLU A 73 -8.35 7.11 -10.62
C GLU A 73 -6.94 7.10 -11.26
N ASP A 74 -6.12 8.10 -10.97
CA ASP A 74 -4.81 8.28 -11.62
C ASP A 74 -3.65 7.50 -10.99
N ARG A 75 -3.92 6.58 -10.03
CA ARG A 75 -2.87 5.86 -9.29
C ARG A 75 -1.86 5.13 -10.19
N LYS A 76 -2.33 4.52 -11.28
CA LYS A 76 -1.47 3.81 -12.26
C LYS A 76 -0.57 4.79 -13.02
N ALA A 77 -1.10 5.96 -13.40
CA ALA A 77 -0.35 7.00 -14.10
C ALA A 77 0.71 7.62 -13.21
N VAL A 78 0.38 7.93 -11.95
CA VAL A 78 1.32 8.47 -10.95
C VAL A 78 2.52 7.53 -10.76
N LEU A 79 2.26 6.24 -10.51
CA LEU A 79 3.31 5.26 -10.30
C LEU A 79 4.17 5.05 -11.56
N GLY A 80 3.53 4.91 -12.73
CA GLY A 80 4.21 4.68 -13.99
C GLY A 80 5.10 5.86 -14.41
N LEU A 81 4.60 7.08 -14.29
CA LEU A 81 5.37 8.29 -14.63
C LEU A 81 6.55 8.50 -13.68
N TYR A 82 6.35 8.25 -12.38
CA TYR A 82 7.44 8.35 -11.40
C TYR A 82 8.54 7.32 -11.70
N ASN A 83 8.18 6.04 -11.88
CA ASN A 83 9.17 4.99 -12.15
C ASN A 83 9.92 5.23 -13.46
N ALA A 84 9.22 5.62 -14.53
CA ALA A 84 9.87 5.94 -15.81
C ALA A 84 10.86 7.12 -15.68
N ALA A 85 10.49 8.17 -14.95
CA ALA A 85 11.40 9.29 -14.71
C ALA A 85 12.60 8.88 -13.84
N TYR A 86 12.36 8.05 -12.81
CA TYR A 86 13.39 7.52 -11.92
C TYR A 86 14.40 6.63 -12.66
N GLU A 87 13.92 5.71 -13.50
CA GLU A 87 14.75 4.84 -14.32
C GLU A 87 15.63 5.65 -15.28
N LEU A 88 15.06 6.68 -15.93
CA LEU A 88 15.81 7.60 -16.79
C LEU A 88 16.84 8.46 -16.04
N GLN A 89 16.70 8.65 -14.73
CA GLN A 89 17.67 9.39 -13.91
C GLN A 89 18.77 8.49 -13.38
N ASN A 90 18.43 7.28 -12.92
CA ASN A 90 19.34 6.40 -12.19
C ASN A 90 19.87 5.23 -13.03
N ASN A 91 19.40 5.07 -14.27
CA ASN A 91 19.65 3.90 -15.14
C ASN A 91 19.25 2.57 -14.48
N GLN A 92 18.31 2.63 -13.53
CA GLN A 92 17.84 1.49 -12.77
C GLN A 92 16.38 1.74 -12.37
N ALA A 93 15.52 0.74 -12.55
CA ALA A 93 14.14 0.78 -12.07
C ALA A 93 14.09 0.74 -10.54
N ASP A 94 13.06 1.35 -9.96
CA ASP A 94 12.84 1.24 -8.52
C ASP A 94 12.49 -0.21 -8.14
N THR A 95 13.14 -0.73 -7.10
CA THR A 95 12.97 -2.12 -6.67
C THR A 95 11.60 -2.38 -6.05
N GLY A 96 10.95 -1.34 -5.52
CA GLY A 96 9.59 -1.40 -4.98
C GLY A 96 8.50 -1.39 -6.05
N PHE A 97 8.79 -0.88 -7.25
CA PHE A 97 7.79 -0.68 -8.30
C PHE A 97 7.03 -1.95 -8.70
N PRO A 98 7.65 -3.13 -8.89
CA PRO A 98 6.92 -4.34 -9.26
C PRO A 98 5.88 -4.76 -8.20
N ARG A 99 6.22 -4.67 -6.92
CA ARG A 99 5.32 -5.03 -5.81
C ARG A 99 4.17 -4.03 -5.68
N LEU A 100 4.46 -2.74 -5.84
CA LEU A 100 3.44 -1.70 -5.90
C LEU A 100 2.47 -1.90 -7.05
N GLY A 101 3.00 -2.18 -8.25
CA GLY A 101 2.20 -2.48 -9.42
C GLY A 101 1.26 -3.66 -9.16
N GLN A 102 1.76 -4.73 -8.56
CA GLN A 102 0.94 -5.89 -8.20
C GLN A 102 -0.15 -5.54 -7.19
N MET A 103 0.17 -4.79 -6.12
CA MET A 103 -0.83 -4.35 -5.14
C MET A 103 -1.97 -3.56 -5.79
N ILE A 104 -1.64 -2.66 -6.72
CA ILE A 104 -2.65 -1.83 -7.42
C ILE A 104 -3.58 -2.67 -8.30
N LEU A 105 -3.07 -3.76 -8.88
CA LEU A 105 -3.86 -4.70 -9.67
C LEU A 105 -4.74 -5.59 -8.77
N ASP A 106 -4.16 -6.14 -7.70
CA ASP A 106 -4.87 -7.02 -6.76
C ASP A 106 -6.06 -6.30 -6.10
N TYR A 107 -5.89 -5.02 -5.75
CA TYR A 107 -6.92 -4.19 -5.12
C TYR A 107 -7.69 -3.30 -6.11
N GLU A 108 -7.72 -3.64 -7.40
CA GLU A 108 -8.60 -2.97 -8.36
C GLU A 108 -10.08 -3.18 -8.01
N VAL A 109 -10.43 -4.37 -7.51
CA VAL A 109 -11.73 -4.68 -6.90
C VAL A 109 -11.50 -5.13 -5.45
N PRO A 110 -11.44 -4.20 -4.48
CA PRO A 110 -10.82 -4.44 -3.17
C PRO A 110 -11.58 -5.41 -2.24
N LEU A 111 -12.80 -5.83 -2.59
CA LEU A 111 -13.66 -6.69 -1.77
C LEU A 111 -14.02 -8.02 -2.46
N LYS A 112 -13.37 -8.35 -3.57
CA LYS A 112 -13.67 -9.57 -4.33
C LYS A 112 -13.08 -10.82 -3.69
#